data_AF-A0A255ZJA9-F1
#
_entry.id   AF-A0A255ZJA9-F1
#
_cell.length_a   1.000
_cell.length_b   1.000
_cell.length_c   1.000
_cell.angle_alpha   90.00
_cell.angle_beta   90.00
_cell.angle_gamma   90.00
#
_symmetry.space_group_name_H-M   'P 1'
#
loop_
_entity.id
_entity.type
_entity.pdbx_description
1 polymer ?
#
loop_
_entity_poly.entity_id
_entity_poly.type
_entity_poly.pdbx_seq_one_letter_code
_entity_poly.pdbx_strand_id
1 'polypeptide(L)'
;MPFTLSQAIEVADRQLLSCSCDGVALQLLSDKTEEFDVGWVFYYQSASFIEKGDFRESVVGNAPLFVSRSDGLPFFVSYHRPLAESMTAYRACGNPNAQEVPEVRLTGWRKGALSVSAIQAVRQHSTVGLGQAKNAVESCLANQSTVVSVPSVAEARALVLALAAVGFEAQVPYAG
;
A
#
# COMPACT_ATOMS: atom_id res chain seq x y z
N MET A 1 11.01 17.73 9.19
CA MET A 1 10.13 17.71 10.38
C MET A 1 8.82 17.08 9.93
N PRO A 2 8.20 16.18 10.71
CA PRO A 2 6.91 15.63 10.36
C PRO A 2 5.87 16.77 10.31
N PHE A 3 4.93 16.68 9.36
CA PHE A 3 3.80 17.58 9.28
C PHE A 3 2.93 17.43 10.53
N THR A 4 2.27 18.52 10.92
CA THR A 4 1.19 18.50 11.92
C THR A 4 -0.17 18.31 11.24
N LEU A 5 -1.20 17.94 12.01
CA LEU A 5 -2.57 17.87 11.49
C LEU A 5 -3.02 19.19 10.86
N SER A 6 -2.71 20.34 11.48
CA SER A 6 -3.06 21.65 10.92
C SER A 6 -2.41 21.89 9.56
N GLN A 7 -1.13 21.52 9.39
CA GLN A 7 -0.45 21.62 8.11
C GLN A 7 -1.03 20.66 7.07
N ALA A 8 -1.43 19.45 7.50
CA ALA A 8 -2.07 18.48 6.61
C ALA A 8 -3.46 18.96 6.15
N ILE A 9 -4.22 19.63 7.01
CA ILE A 9 -5.50 20.28 6.66
C ILE A 9 -5.27 21.37 5.60
N GLU A 10 -4.27 22.24 5.78
CA GLU A 10 -3.94 23.27 4.78
C GLU A 10 -3.57 22.69 3.42
N VAL A 11 -2.84 21.57 3.40
CA VAL A 11 -2.53 20.83 2.17
C VAL A 11 -3.81 20.26 1.55
N ALA A 12 -4.67 19.64 2.36
CA ALA A 12 -5.90 19.03 1.90
C ALA A 12 -6.85 20.07 1.29
N ASP A 13 -7.07 21.20 1.97
CA ASP A 13 -7.89 22.30 1.45
C ASP A 13 -7.34 22.84 0.13
N ARG A 14 -6.02 23.05 0.04
CA ARG A 14 -5.37 23.50 -1.21
C ARG A 14 -5.59 22.49 -2.35
N GLN A 15 -5.47 21.20 -2.04
CA GLN A 15 -5.67 20.15 -3.02
C GLN A 15 -7.12 20.14 -3.53
N LEU A 16 -8.11 20.24 -2.64
CA LEU A 16 -9.52 20.30 -3.02
C LEU A 16 -9.86 21.54 -3.84
N LEU A 17 -9.32 22.70 -3.49
CA LEU A 17 -9.47 23.93 -4.28
C LEU A 17 -8.94 23.73 -5.70
N SER A 18 -7.78 23.10 -5.86
CA SER A 18 -7.21 22.83 -7.20
C SER A 18 -7.99 21.81 -8.03
N CYS A 19 -8.74 20.91 -7.38
CA CYS A 19 -9.53 19.87 -8.04
C CYS A 19 -11.00 20.25 -8.24
N SER A 20 -11.44 21.40 -7.72
CA SER A 20 -12.82 21.86 -7.88
C SER A 20 -13.11 22.14 -9.36
N CYS A 21 -13.84 21.24 -10.01
CA CYS A 21 -14.40 21.45 -11.35
C CYS A 21 -15.83 21.98 -11.23
N ASP A 22 -16.25 22.78 -12.22
CA ASP A 22 -17.64 23.23 -12.40
C ASP A 22 -18.24 24.09 -11.27
N GLY A 23 -17.40 24.78 -10.49
CA GLY A 23 -17.86 25.76 -9.50
C GLY A 23 -18.47 25.15 -8.23
N VAL A 24 -18.35 23.85 -8.03
CA VAL A 24 -18.75 23.18 -6.78
C VAL A 24 -17.70 23.44 -5.71
N ALA A 25 -18.05 24.23 -4.70
CA ALA A 25 -17.20 24.45 -3.54
C ALA A 25 -17.12 23.17 -2.69
N LEU A 26 -15.92 22.61 -2.55
CA LEU A 26 -15.65 21.43 -1.75
C LEU A 26 -15.18 21.82 -0.35
N GLN A 27 -15.60 21.06 0.66
CA GLN A 27 -15.26 21.30 2.06
C GLN A 27 -14.94 19.98 2.76
N LEU A 28 -13.90 20.02 3.60
CA LEU A 28 -13.50 18.90 4.45
C LEU A 28 -14.56 18.58 5.52
N LEU A 29 -14.80 17.29 5.73
CA LEU A 29 -15.60 16.76 6.83
C LEU A 29 -14.66 16.51 8.02
N SER A 30 -14.41 17.56 8.81
CA SER A 30 -13.40 17.54 9.88
C SER A 30 -13.63 16.43 10.91
N ASP A 31 -14.88 16.12 11.24
CA ASP A 31 -15.30 15.07 12.16
C ASP A 31 -15.09 13.63 11.63
N LYS A 32 -14.80 13.49 10.34
CA LYS A 32 -14.53 12.21 9.66
C LYS A 32 -13.05 11.96 9.40
N THR A 33 -12.17 12.86 9.82
CA THR A 33 -10.72 12.70 9.61
C THR A 33 -10.22 11.44 10.31
N GLU A 34 -9.54 10.57 9.57
CA GLU A 34 -8.89 9.38 10.12
C GLU A 34 -7.38 9.60 10.20
N GLU A 35 -6.80 9.39 11.38
CA GLU A 35 -5.36 9.51 11.62
C GLU A 35 -4.67 8.14 11.58
N PHE A 36 -3.58 8.07 10.83
CA PHE A 36 -2.65 6.96 10.78
C PHE A 36 -1.25 7.44 11.23
N ASP A 37 -0.39 6.50 11.60
CA ASP A 37 1.04 6.74 11.87
C ASP A 37 1.75 7.45 10.69
N VAL A 38 1.38 7.10 9.45
CA VAL A 38 1.98 7.65 8.23
C VAL A 38 1.33 8.92 7.69
N GLY A 39 0.20 9.36 8.24
CA GLY A 39 -0.51 10.54 7.72
C GLY A 39 -1.98 10.60 8.12
N TRP A 40 -2.75 11.38 7.38
CA TRP A 40 -4.18 11.61 7.63
C TRP A 40 -4.98 11.32 6.37
N VAL A 41 -6.16 10.73 6.55
CA VAL A 41 -7.15 10.58 5.50
C VAL A 41 -8.29 11.55 5.77
N PHE A 42 -8.57 12.37 4.77
CA PHE A 42 -9.57 13.39 4.78
C PHE A 42 -10.73 13.02 3.85
N TYR A 43 -11.94 13.20 4.37
CA TYR A 43 -13.17 13.11 3.60
C TYR A 43 -13.70 14.51 3.33
N TYR A 44 -14.42 14.66 2.23
CA TYR A 44 -14.95 15.95 1.80
C TYR A 44 -16.27 15.78 1.08
N GLN A 45 -17.00 16.89 1.00
CA GLN A 45 -18.30 16.97 0.34
C GLN A 45 -18.53 18.41 -0.14
N SER A 46 -19.55 18.66 -0.98
CA SER A 46 -19.89 20.02 -1.36
C SER A 46 -20.35 20.83 -0.15
N ALA A 47 -19.93 22.09 -0.08
CA ALA A 47 -20.38 23.02 0.94
C ALA A 47 -21.92 23.17 0.91
N SER A 48 -22.51 23.25 -0.29
CA SER A 48 -23.96 23.29 -0.48
C SER A 48 -24.68 22.09 0.14
N PHE A 49 -24.16 20.87 -0.03
CA PHE A 49 -24.76 19.67 0.56
C PHE A 49 -24.64 19.69 2.09
N ILE A 50 -23.46 20.06 2.62
CA ILE A 50 -23.24 20.13 4.07
C ILE A 50 -24.21 21.12 4.73
N GLU A 51 -24.45 22.27 4.09
CA GLU A 51 -25.35 23.31 4.61
C GLU A 51 -26.83 22.95 4.46
N LYS A 52 -27.25 22.49 3.27
CA LYS A 52 -28.68 22.37 2.90
C LYS A 52 -29.24 20.96 3.10
N GLY A 53 -28.37 19.94 3.11
CA GLY A 53 -28.77 18.54 3.12
C GLY A 53 -29.48 18.06 1.85
N ASP A 54 -29.51 18.84 0.77
CA ASP A 54 -30.10 18.42 -0.50
C ASP A 54 -29.17 17.45 -1.22
N PHE A 55 -29.57 16.19 -1.31
CA PHE A 55 -28.80 15.13 -1.95
C PHE A 55 -28.39 15.45 -3.39
N ARG A 56 -29.14 16.30 -4.12
CA ARG A 56 -28.79 16.72 -5.48
C ARG A 56 -27.53 17.58 -5.55
N GLU A 57 -27.15 18.20 -4.44
CA GLU A 57 -25.93 18.98 -4.31
C GLU A 57 -24.74 18.09 -3.88
N SER A 58 -24.94 16.80 -3.63
CA SER A 58 -23.87 15.91 -3.19
C SER A 58 -22.91 15.56 -4.33
N VAL A 59 -21.62 15.56 -4.00
CA VAL A 59 -20.56 14.93 -4.77
C VAL A 59 -20.62 13.43 -4.51
N VAL A 60 -20.62 12.67 -5.60
CA VAL A 60 -20.68 11.21 -5.59
C VAL A 60 -19.45 10.66 -6.28
N GLY A 61 -18.91 9.56 -5.77
CA GLY A 61 -17.74 8.89 -6.34
C GLY A 61 -16.41 9.59 -6.04
N ASN A 62 -16.38 10.55 -5.11
CA ASN A 62 -15.14 11.18 -4.69
C ASN A 62 -14.26 10.21 -3.89
N ALA A 63 -12.99 10.18 -4.26
CA ALA A 63 -11.96 9.43 -3.54
C ALA A 63 -11.54 10.19 -2.27
N PRO A 64 -11.33 9.50 -1.12
CA PRO A 64 -10.73 10.14 0.05
C PRO A 64 -9.34 10.70 -0.27
N LEU A 65 -8.95 11.76 0.43
CA LEU A 65 -7.66 12.41 0.24
C LEU A 65 -6.71 12.03 1.39
N PHE A 66 -5.64 11.31 1.09
CA PHE A 66 -4.56 11.05 2.03
C PHE A 66 -3.50 12.15 1.95
N VAL A 67 -3.00 12.60 3.09
CA VAL A 67 -1.83 13.49 3.19
C VAL A 67 -0.77 12.85 4.05
N SER A 68 0.42 12.69 3.48
CA SER A 68 1.58 12.11 4.14
C SER A 68 2.09 12.95 5.31
N ARG A 69 2.45 12.29 6.41
CA ARG A 69 3.08 12.91 7.58
C ARG A 69 4.53 13.30 7.33
N SER A 70 5.27 12.57 6.49
CA SER A 70 6.72 12.78 6.33
C SER A 70 7.05 14.00 5.49
N ASP A 71 6.26 14.26 4.44
CA ASP A 71 6.55 15.24 3.41
C ASP A 71 5.33 16.07 2.97
N GLY A 72 4.14 15.79 3.52
CA GLY A 72 2.93 16.52 3.18
C GLY A 72 2.40 16.24 1.79
N LEU A 73 2.87 15.19 1.10
CA LEU A 73 2.37 14.86 -0.24
C LEU A 73 0.90 14.39 -0.20
N PRO A 74 0.01 15.00 -1.01
CA PRO A 74 -1.39 14.59 -1.12
C PRO A 74 -1.59 13.48 -2.16
N PHE A 75 -2.47 12.52 -1.85
CA PHE A 75 -2.86 11.41 -2.74
C PHE A 75 -4.36 11.14 -2.64
N PHE A 76 -5.07 11.11 -3.76
CA PHE A 76 -6.41 10.53 -3.77
C PHE A 76 -6.31 9.02 -3.65
N VAL A 77 -6.90 8.45 -2.60
CA VAL A 77 -6.84 7.01 -2.32
C VAL A 77 -7.97 6.30 -3.07
N SER A 78 -7.64 5.20 -3.75
CA SER A 78 -8.63 4.38 -4.42
C SER A 78 -9.72 3.90 -3.45
N TYR A 79 -10.98 4.13 -3.82
CA TYR A 79 -12.14 3.66 -3.05
C TYR A 79 -12.47 2.17 -3.26
N HIS A 80 -11.70 1.46 -4.09
CA HIS A 80 -11.90 0.04 -4.37
C HIS A 80 -11.22 -0.90 -3.35
N ARG A 81 -10.53 -0.37 -2.34
CA ARG A 81 -9.84 -1.18 -1.33
C ARG A 81 -9.95 -0.58 0.07
N PRO A 82 -9.80 -1.39 1.14
CA PRO A 82 -9.77 -0.88 2.50
C PRO A 82 -8.60 0.08 2.73
N LEU A 83 -8.83 1.18 3.46
CA LEU A 83 -7.79 2.18 3.76
C LEU A 83 -6.55 1.58 4.44
N ALA A 84 -6.75 0.62 5.35
CA ALA A 84 -5.65 -0.06 6.03
C ALA A 84 -4.65 -0.70 5.05
N GLU A 85 -5.13 -1.23 3.93
CA GLU A 85 -4.25 -1.78 2.90
C GLU A 85 -3.53 -0.68 2.12
N SER A 86 -4.20 0.44 1.82
CA SER A 86 -3.57 1.60 1.18
C SER A 86 -2.47 2.19 2.06
N MET A 87 -2.67 2.24 3.38
CA MET A 87 -1.64 2.69 4.32
C MET A 87 -0.49 1.69 4.42
N THR A 88 -0.77 0.39 4.26
CA THR A 88 0.28 -0.64 4.17
C THR A 88 1.12 -0.47 2.91
N ALA A 89 0.47 -0.25 1.76
CA ALA A 89 1.16 0.07 0.50
C ALA A 89 2.02 1.34 0.63
N TYR A 90 1.48 2.39 1.24
CA TYR A 90 2.22 3.63 1.47
C TYR A 90 3.46 3.41 2.36
N ARG A 91 3.32 2.67 3.47
CA ARG A 91 4.48 2.29 4.31
C ARG A 91 5.56 1.54 3.53
N ALA A 92 5.14 0.69 2.59
CA ALA A 92 6.06 -0.17 1.85
C ALA A 92 6.79 0.57 0.71
N CYS A 93 6.12 1.46 -0.03
CA CYS A 93 6.69 2.07 -1.24
C CYS A 93 6.39 3.56 -1.45
N GLY A 94 5.72 4.23 -0.52
CA GLY A 94 5.38 5.65 -0.63
C GLY A 94 4.23 5.96 -1.61
N ASN A 95 3.52 4.95 -2.12
CA ASN A 95 2.34 5.13 -2.95
C ASN A 95 1.15 4.38 -2.32
N PRO A 96 0.09 5.08 -1.84
CA PRO A 96 -1.03 4.42 -1.18
C PRO A 96 -1.92 3.61 -2.13
N ASN A 97 -1.80 3.86 -3.44
CA ASN A 97 -2.56 3.17 -4.48
C ASN A 97 -1.79 2.01 -5.10
N ALA A 98 -0.54 1.78 -4.70
CA ALA A 98 0.23 0.66 -5.20
C ALA A 98 -0.40 -0.67 -4.79
N GLN A 99 -0.28 -1.64 -5.69
CA GLN A 99 -0.81 -2.98 -5.52
C GLN A 99 0.34 -3.98 -5.39
N GLU A 100 0.10 -5.04 -4.64
CA GLU A 100 1.01 -6.16 -4.59
C GLU A 100 1.11 -6.82 -5.96
N VAL A 101 2.32 -7.19 -6.35
CA VAL A 101 2.58 -7.89 -7.62
C VAL A 101 2.75 -9.39 -7.39
N PRO A 102 2.53 -10.25 -8.41
CA PRO A 102 2.72 -11.70 -8.30
C PRO A 102 4.22 -12.07 -8.34
N GLU A 103 4.98 -11.51 -7.40
CA GLU A 103 6.40 -11.75 -7.21
C GLU A 103 6.72 -11.85 -5.72
N VAL A 104 7.77 -12.59 -5.38
CA VAL A 104 8.28 -12.67 -4.01
C VAL A 104 9.74 -12.28 -4.01
N ARG A 105 10.08 -11.27 -3.21
CA ARG A 105 11.46 -10.86 -2.98
C ARG A 105 11.97 -11.52 -1.71
N LEU A 106 12.98 -12.37 -1.84
CA LEU A 106 13.75 -12.86 -0.71
C LEU A 106 14.77 -11.80 -0.32
N THR A 107 14.79 -11.45 0.96
CA THR A 107 15.61 -10.34 1.50
C THR A 107 16.60 -10.80 2.54
N GLY A 108 16.42 -11.98 3.13
CA GLY A 108 17.31 -12.50 4.15
C GLY A 108 16.91 -13.87 4.69
N TRP A 109 17.60 -14.28 5.74
CA TRP A 109 17.39 -15.58 6.41
C TRP A 109 17.88 -15.52 7.85
N ARG A 110 17.42 -16.46 8.68
CA ARG A 110 17.77 -16.58 10.10
C ARG A 110 18.60 -17.83 10.35
N LYS A 111 19.47 -17.80 11.37
CA LYS A 111 20.28 -18.96 11.76
C LYS A 111 19.39 -20.19 11.98
N GLY A 112 19.70 -21.29 11.31
CA GLY A 112 18.90 -22.52 11.33
C GLY A 112 17.86 -22.63 10.21
N ALA A 113 17.86 -21.72 9.23
CA ALA A 113 16.97 -21.79 8.07
C ALA A 113 17.11 -23.12 7.30
N LEU A 114 15.97 -23.67 6.88
CA LEU A 114 15.88 -24.98 6.23
C LEU A 114 15.89 -24.79 4.70
N SER A 115 17.08 -24.78 4.12
CA SER A 115 17.28 -24.50 2.68
C SER A 115 16.50 -25.45 1.76
N VAL A 116 16.48 -26.75 2.05
CA VAL A 116 15.76 -27.74 1.23
C VAL A 116 14.24 -27.49 1.27
N SER A 117 13.69 -27.18 2.44
CA SER A 117 12.27 -26.88 2.60
C SER A 117 11.91 -25.55 1.92
N ALA A 118 12.80 -24.55 1.95
CA ALA A 118 12.61 -23.30 1.21
C ALA A 118 12.58 -23.54 -0.31
N ILE A 119 13.47 -24.38 -0.85
CA ILE A 119 13.46 -24.75 -2.27
C ILE A 119 12.15 -25.44 -2.66
N GLN A 120 11.65 -26.33 -1.79
CA GLN A 120 10.36 -26.99 -2.02
C GLN A 120 9.20 -25.99 -2.01
N ALA A 121 9.16 -25.07 -1.05
CA ALA A 121 8.15 -24.02 -0.98
C ALA A 121 8.16 -23.16 -2.24
N VAL A 122 9.33 -22.70 -2.69
CA VAL A 122 9.48 -21.94 -3.94
C VAL A 122 8.89 -22.72 -5.11
N ARG A 123 9.20 -24.02 -5.24
CA ARG A 123 8.66 -24.84 -6.33
C ARG A 123 7.16 -25.10 -6.27
N GLN A 124 6.58 -25.11 -5.07
CA GLN A 124 5.14 -25.36 -4.89
C GLN A 124 4.30 -24.16 -5.31
N HIS A 125 4.81 -22.95 -5.07
CA HIS A 125 4.06 -21.70 -5.25
C HIS A 125 4.48 -20.89 -6.49
N SER A 126 5.55 -21.27 -7.18
CA SER A 126 6.05 -20.58 -8.37
C SER A 126 6.02 -21.46 -9.62
N THR A 127 6.23 -20.83 -10.77
CA THR A 127 6.39 -21.51 -12.06
C THR A 127 7.83 -21.94 -12.34
N VAL A 128 8.78 -21.67 -11.42
CA VAL A 128 10.20 -21.87 -11.66
C VAL A 128 10.63 -23.33 -11.49
N GLY A 129 11.59 -23.76 -12.31
CA GLY A 129 12.18 -25.10 -12.22
C GLY A 129 13.07 -25.28 -10.99
N LEU A 130 13.42 -26.53 -10.66
CA LEU A 130 14.25 -26.87 -9.49
C LEU A 130 15.58 -26.10 -9.44
N GLY A 131 16.27 -25.97 -10.58
CA GLY A 131 17.53 -25.25 -10.65
C GLY A 131 17.37 -23.76 -10.30
N GLN A 132 16.33 -23.11 -10.82
CA GLN A 132 16.05 -21.70 -10.53
C GLN A 132 15.63 -21.50 -9.07
N ALA A 133 14.78 -22.39 -8.54
CA ALA A 133 14.37 -22.35 -7.13
C ALA A 133 15.57 -22.51 -6.18
N LYS A 134 16.47 -23.46 -6.49
CA LYS A 134 17.72 -23.66 -5.75
C LYS A 134 18.59 -22.42 -5.80
N ASN A 135 18.83 -21.87 -6.99
CA ASN A 135 19.67 -20.69 -7.17
C ASN A 135 19.13 -19.49 -6.38
N ALA A 136 17.81 -19.25 -6.39
CA ALA A 136 17.20 -18.16 -5.63
C ALA A 136 17.47 -18.28 -4.12
N VAL A 137 17.28 -19.48 -3.57
CA VAL A 137 17.53 -19.75 -2.14
C VAL A 137 19.01 -19.64 -1.79
N GLU A 138 19.92 -20.18 -2.62
CA GLU A 138 21.36 -20.10 -2.40
C GLU A 138 21.89 -18.66 -2.50
N SER A 139 21.41 -17.88 -3.47
CA SER A 139 21.71 -16.44 -3.56
C SER A 139 21.22 -15.69 -2.32
N CYS A 140 20.03 -16.00 -1.81
CA CYS A 140 19.53 -15.41 -0.57
C CYS A 140 20.40 -15.77 0.64
N LEU A 141 20.86 -17.02 0.74
CA LEU A 141 21.82 -17.45 1.77
C LEU A 141 23.16 -16.73 1.66
N ALA A 142 23.57 -16.36 0.44
CA ALA A 142 24.72 -15.51 0.16
C ALA A 142 24.46 -14.01 0.40
N ASN A 143 23.35 -13.65 1.07
CA ASN A 143 22.92 -12.28 1.36
C ASN A 143 22.64 -11.43 0.11
N GLN A 144 22.28 -12.07 -0.99
CA GLN A 144 21.81 -11.38 -2.20
C GLN A 144 20.28 -11.38 -2.23
N SER A 145 19.68 -10.24 -2.55
CA SER A 145 18.24 -10.20 -2.75
C SER A 145 17.86 -10.80 -4.09
N THR A 146 16.89 -11.71 -4.08
CA THR A 146 16.40 -12.38 -5.29
C THR A 146 14.90 -12.26 -5.42
N VAL A 147 14.41 -12.19 -6.65
CA VAL A 147 12.99 -12.12 -6.96
C VAL A 147 12.55 -13.41 -7.65
N VAL A 148 11.42 -13.95 -7.21
CA VAL A 148 10.77 -15.13 -7.79
C VAL A 148 9.39 -14.73 -8.27
N SER A 149 9.11 -14.91 -9.56
CA SER A 149 7.77 -14.72 -10.12
C SER A 149 6.86 -15.89 -9.77
N VAL A 150 5.61 -15.59 -9.43
CA VAL A 150 4.59 -16.58 -9.06
C VAL A 150 3.32 -16.35 -9.91
N PRO A 151 2.36 -17.28 -9.96
CA PRO A 151 1.17 -17.14 -10.80
C PRO A 151 0.19 -16.05 -10.34
N SER A 152 0.16 -15.70 -9.06
CA SER A 152 -0.78 -14.73 -8.50
C SER A 152 -0.28 -14.11 -7.19
N VAL A 153 -0.89 -13.00 -6.77
CA VAL A 153 -0.63 -12.37 -5.46
C VAL A 153 -0.98 -13.32 -4.30
N ALA A 154 -2.02 -14.15 -4.46
CA ALA A 154 -2.39 -15.15 -3.46
C ALA A 154 -1.26 -16.17 -3.25
N GLU A 155 -0.67 -16.66 -4.34
CA GLU A 155 0.51 -17.54 -4.29
C GLU A 155 1.74 -16.82 -3.72
N ALA A 156 1.91 -15.52 -4.02
CA ALA A 156 3.01 -14.72 -3.47
C ALA A 156 2.92 -14.65 -1.94
N ARG A 157 1.73 -14.35 -1.41
CA ARG A 157 1.46 -14.31 0.04
C ARG A 157 1.66 -15.69 0.67
N ALA A 158 1.18 -16.76 0.04
CA ALA A 158 1.36 -18.12 0.53
C ALA A 158 2.84 -18.51 0.59
N LEU A 159 3.62 -18.18 -0.45
CA LEU A 159 5.05 -18.43 -0.49
C LEU A 159 5.81 -17.67 0.60
N VAL A 160 5.46 -16.39 0.85
CA VAL A 160 6.08 -15.60 1.94
C VAL A 160 5.86 -16.28 3.29
N LEU A 161 4.64 -16.75 3.57
CA LEU A 161 4.33 -17.48 4.81
C LEU A 161 5.10 -18.80 4.91
N ALA A 162 5.17 -19.57 3.82
CA ALA A 162 5.91 -20.82 3.78
C ALA A 162 7.41 -20.60 4.01
N LEU A 163 8.01 -19.58 3.40
CA LEU A 163 9.41 -19.18 3.58
C LEU A 163 9.69 -18.74 5.02
N ALA A 164 8.80 -17.95 5.62
CA ALA A 164 8.91 -17.53 7.01
C ALA A 164 8.92 -18.73 7.98
N ALA A 165 8.08 -19.74 7.73
CA ALA A 165 8.02 -20.95 8.55
C ALA A 165 9.31 -21.79 8.53
N VAL A 166 10.14 -21.62 7.48
CA VAL A 166 11.41 -22.32 7.32
C VAL A 166 12.63 -21.42 7.55
N GLY A 167 12.42 -20.22 8.11
CA GLY A 167 13.49 -19.32 8.56
C GLY A 167 14.02 -18.34 7.49
N PHE A 168 13.30 -18.15 6.39
CA PHE A 168 13.63 -17.15 5.37
C PHE A 168 12.80 -15.88 5.54
N GLU A 169 13.39 -14.75 5.16
CA GLU A 169 12.73 -13.45 5.17
C GLU A 169 12.42 -13.06 3.73
N ALA A 170 11.15 -12.82 3.46
CA ALA A 170 10.64 -12.49 2.14
C ALA A 170 9.44 -11.56 2.24
N GLN A 171 9.19 -10.83 1.17
CA GLN A 171 8.05 -9.92 1.07
C GLN A 171 7.49 -9.88 -0.35
N VAL A 172 6.20 -9.59 -0.46
CA VAL A 172 5.55 -9.29 -1.74
C VAL A 172 5.83 -7.81 -2.07
N PRO A 173 6.45 -7.49 -3.21
CA PRO A 173 6.67 -6.10 -3.58
C PRO A 173 5.36 -5.42 -4.01
N TYR A 174 5.38 -4.09 -3.96
CA TYR A 174 4.31 -3.23 -4.46
C TYR A 174 4.75 -2.57 -5.77
N ALA A 175 3.83 -2.46 -6.73
CA ALA A 175 3.99 -1.66 -7.94
C ALA A 175 2.83 -0.68 -8.09
N GLY A 176 3.13 0.50 -8.64
CA GLY A 176 2.17 1.60 -8.83
C GLY A 176 1.97 1.94 -10.30
#